data_AF-A0A7W1A4W9-F1
#
_entry.id   AF-A0A7W1A4W9-F1
#
_cell.length_a   1.000
_cell.length_b   1.000
_cell.length_c   1.000
_cell.angle_alpha   90.00
_cell.angle_beta   90.00
_cell.angle_gamma   90.00
#
_symmetry.space_group_name_H-M   'P 1'
#
loop_
_entity.id
_entity.type
_entity.pdbx_description
1 polymer ?
#
loop_
_entity_poly.entity_id
_entity_poly.type
_entity_poly.pdbx_seq_one_letter_code
_entity_poly.pdbx_strand_id
1 'polypeptide(L)' 'MISEGRSIHITVSIGVAEFPQSKVETAEDLLDAADRALYRAKEAGRNMVCA' A
#
# COMPACT_ATOMS: atom_id res chain seq x y z
N MET A 1 23.59 -2.38 11.65
CA MET A 1 24.37 -3.63 11.61
C MET A 1 23.49 -4.76 12.10
N ILE A 2 22.97 -5.57 11.18
CA ILE A 2 22.26 -6.81 11.50
C ILE A 2 23.33 -7.90 11.59
N SER A 3 23.48 -8.45 12.79
CA SER A 3 24.52 -9.43 13.16
C SER A 3 24.37 -10.73 12.35
N GLU A 4 25.53 -11.31 11.98
CA GLU A 4 25.66 -12.52 11.17
C GLU A 4 24.77 -13.67 11.70
N GLY A 5 23.84 -14.14 10.86
CA GLY A 5 23.02 -15.34 11.11
C GLY A 5 21.54 -15.13 11.44
N ARG A 6 21.02 -13.90 11.55
CA ARG A 6 19.57 -13.65 11.74
C ARG A 6 18.85 -13.34 10.42
N SER A 7 17.85 -14.17 10.09
CA SER A 7 16.87 -13.86 9.03
C SER A 7 15.82 -12.89 9.55
N ILE A 8 15.51 -11.86 8.76
CA ILE A 8 14.45 -10.89 9.08
C ILE A 8 13.26 -11.20 8.18
N HIS A 9 12.12 -11.50 8.79
CA HIS A 9 10.88 -11.63 8.06
C HIS A 9 10.24 -10.25 7.88
N ILE A 10 10.14 -9.80 6.62
CA ILE A 10 9.55 -8.51 6.26
C ILE A 10 8.33 -8.77 5.38
N THR A 11 7.24 -8.07 5.68
CA THR A 11 6.02 -8.04 4.88
C THR A 11 5.76 -6.63 4.36
N VAL A 12 4.99 -6.52 3.28
CA VAL A 12 4.54 -5.23 2.74
C VAL A 12 3.02 -5.11 2.82
N SER A 13 2.52 -3.89 2.92
CA SER A 13 1.10 -3.59 2.69
C SER A 13 1.01 -2.82 1.38
N ILE A 14 -0.03 -3.04 0.59
CA ILE A 14 -0.15 -2.48 -0.76
C ILE A 14 -1.52 -1.82 -0.91
N GLY A 15 -1.54 -0.61 -1.46
CA GLY A 15 -2.75 0.06 -1.91
C GLY A 15 -2.79 0.14 -3.43
N VAL A 16 -3.95 -0.11 -4.01
CA VAL A 16 -4.17 -0.10 -5.46
C VAL A 16 -5.23 0.95 -5.79
N ALA A 17 -5.03 1.66 -6.90
CA ALA A 17 -6.02 2.52 -7.51
C ALA A 17 -5.96 2.39 -9.03
N GLU A 18 -7.06 2.70 -9.69
CA GLU A 18 -7.21 2.56 -11.14
C GLU A 18 -7.54 3.93 -11.78
N PHE A 19 -7.06 4.12 -13.01
CA PHE A 19 -7.48 5.21 -13.88
C PHE A 19 -7.87 4.64 -15.26
N PRO A 20 -9.04 5.01 -15.83
CA PRO A 20 -10.02 5.94 -15.26
C PRO A 20 -10.92 5.27 -14.20
N GLN A 21 -11.19 5.99 -13.10
CA GLN A 21 -12.16 5.57 -12.06
C GLN A 21 -12.92 6.80 -11.55
N SER A 22 -14.14 6.62 -11.02
CA SER A 22 -14.90 7.73 -10.43
C SER A 22 -14.08 8.46 -9.36
N LYS A 23 -13.94 9.79 -9.50
CA LYS A 23 -13.14 10.67 -8.63
C LYS A 23 -11.62 10.47 -8.71
N VAL A 24 -11.13 9.79 -9.75
CA VAL A 24 -9.72 9.73 -10.10
C VAL A 24 -9.57 10.32 -11.49
N GLU A 25 -9.29 11.63 -11.55
CA GLU A 25 -9.25 12.38 -12.81
C GLU A 25 -7.82 12.83 -13.15
N THR A 26 -6.98 12.95 -12.12
CA THR A 26 -5.59 13.38 -12.22
C THR A 26 -4.63 12.31 -11.73
N ALA A 27 -3.34 12.48 -12.02
CA ALA A 27 -2.29 11.62 -11.48
C ALA A 27 -2.21 11.74 -9.95
N GLU A 28 -2.43 12.96 -9.43
CA GLU A 28 -2.51 13.25 -8.01
C GLU A 28 -3.66 12.48 -7.35
N ASP A 29 -4.85 12.47 -7.95
CA ASP A 29 -5.99 11.69 -7.43
C ASP A 29 -5.69 10.19 -7.39
N LEU A 30 -4.98 9.68 -8.41
CA LEU A 30 -4.61 8.27 -8.51
C LEU A 30 -3.63 7.87 -7.40
N LEU A 31 -2.63 8.71 -7.15
CA LEU A 31 -1.66 8.52 -6.07
C LEU A 31 -2.35 8.61 -4.70
N ASP A 32 -3.20 9.60 -4.49
CA ASP A 32 -3.95 9.79 -3.25
C ASP A 32 -4.90 8.61 -2.99
N ALA A 33 -5.55 8.08 -4.04
CA ALA A 33 -6.39 6.89 -3.92
C ALA A 33 -5.58 5.65 -3.54
N ALA A 34 -4.43 5.43 -4.18
CA ALA A 34 -3.54 4.32 -3.86
C ALA A 34 -2.99 4.44 -2.43
N ASP A 35 -2.63 5.64 -1.97
CA ASP A 35 -2.14 5.86 -0.60
C ASP A 35 -3.24 5.62 0.45
N ARG A 36 -4.48 6.08 0.20
CA ARG A 36 -5.62 5.77 1.06
C ARG A 36 -5.85 4.26 1.16
N ALA A 37 -5.79 3.54 0.04
CA ALA A 37 -5.91 2.09 0.03
C ALA A 37 -4.75 1.41 0.79
N LEU A 38 -3.52 1.92 0.67
CA LEU A 38 -2.36 1.45 1.43
C LEU A 38 -2.57 1.65 2.94
N TYR A 39 -3.13 2.80 3.33
CA TYR A 39 -3.46 3.08 4.73
C TYR A 39 -4.49 2.10 5.27
N ARG A 40 -5.55 1.80 4.50
CA ARG A 40 -6.54 0.76 4.86
C ARG A 40 -5.87 -0.59 5.08
N ALA A 41 -4.95 -1.01 4.19
CA ALA A 41 -4.21 -2.27 4.36
C ALA A 41 -3.39 -2.28 5.66
N LYS A 42 -2.77 -1.14 6.04
CA LYS A 42 -2.03 -1.02 7.30
C LYS A 42 -2.94 -1.08 8.53
N GLU A 43 -4.12 -0.48 8.48
CA GLU A 43 -5.08 -0.46 9.59
C GLU A 43 -5.82 -1.81 9.74
N ALA A 44 -6.08 -2.51 8.64
CA ALA A 44 -6.78 -3.78 8.62
C ALA A 44 -5.94 -5.00 9.06
N GLY A 45 -4.65 -4.81 9.35
CA GLY A 45 -3.76 -5.88 9.85
C GLY A 45 -2.42 -6.01 9.14
N ARG A 46 -2.14 -5.19 8.12
CA ARG A 46 -0.93 -5.24 7.26
C ARG A 46 -0.86 -6.54 6.45
N ASN A 47 0.26 -6.74 5.74
CA ASN A 47 0.54 -7.91 4.92
C ASN A 47 -0.62 -8.27 3.96
N MET A 48 -1.23 -7.25 3.35
CA MET A 48 -2.38 -7.41 2.48
C MET A 48 -2.47 -6.29 1.44
N VAL A 49 -3.38 -6.49 0.49
CA VAL A 49 -3.71 -5.56 -0.57
C VAL A 49 -5.10 -4.99 -0.34
N CYS A 50 -5.26 -3.68 -0.50
CA CYS A 50 -6.57 -3.02 -0.51
C CYS A 50 -6.70 -2.11 -1.74
N ALA A 51 -7.95 -1.81 -2.10
CA ALA A 51 -8.34 -0.85 -3.13
C ALA A 51 -9.37 0.16 -2.57
#